data_AF-A0A4Y3VAH4-F1
#
_entry.id   AF-A0A4Y3VAH4-F1
#
_cell.length_a   1.000
_cell.length_b   1.000
_cell.length_c   1.000
_cell.angle_alpha   90.00
_cell.angle_beta   90.00
_cell.angle_gamma   90.00
#
_symmetry.space_group_name_H-M   'P 1'
#
loop_
_entity.id
_entity.type
_entity.pdbx_description
1 polymer ?
#
loop_
_entity_poly.entity_id
_entity_poly.type
_entity_poly.pdbx_seq_one_letter_code
_entity_poly.pdbx_strand_id
1 'polypeptide(L)' 'MADPAVDLLPAWLFLPATAREAFREAVDPDDATWTRGRGWAVASSLPVPDDPYFRDHPDRTAAALDQLEQLIADHRQENA' A
#
# COMPACT_ATOMS: atom_id res chain seq x y z
N MET A 1 -19.03 0.51 -10.93
CA MET A 1 -17.73 -0.10 -11.31
C MET A 1 -16.73 0.26 -10.23
N ALA A 2 -15.79 -0.63 -9.92
CA ALA A 2 -14.71 -0.36 -8.99
C ALA A 2 -13.65 0.58 -9.62
N ASP A 3 -12.77 1.15 -8.79
CA ASP A 3 -11.58 1.87 -9.26
C ASP A 3 -10.51 0.85 -9.68
N PRO A 4 -10.02 0.86 -10.94
CA PRO A 4 -8.95 -0.04 -11.39
C PRO A 4 -7.66 0.08 -10.56
N ALA A 5 -7.45 1.19 -9.87
CA ALA A 5 -6.28 1.38 -9.01
C ALA A 5 -6.21 0.40 -7.84
N VAL A 6 -7.33 -0.26 -7.47
CA VAL A 6 -7.36 -1.32 -6.45
C VAL A 6 -6.52 -2.53 -6.88
N ASP A 7 -6.42 -2.80 -8.19
CA ASP A 7 -5.61 -3.90 -8.71
C ASP A 7 -4.09 -3.66 -8.54
N LEU A 8 -3.69 -2.44 -8.14
CA LEU A 8 -2.29 -2.07 -7.89
C LEU A 8 -1.83 -2.29 -6.45
N LEU A 9 -2.73 -2.67 -5.53
CA LEU A 9 -2.38 -2.99 -4.13
C LEU A 9 -1.15 -3.90 -3.97
N PRO A 10 -0.90 -4.92 -4.83
CA PRO A 10 0.28 -5.76 -4.69
C PRO A 10 1.62 -5.04 -4.67
N ALA A 11 1.72 -3.88 -5.33
CA ALA A 11 2.94 -3.05 -5.32
C ALA A 11 3.37 -2.63 -3.90
N TRP A 12 2.44 -2.54 -2.95
CA TRP A 12 2.70 -2.08 -1.58
C TRP A 12 2.32 -3.09 -0.50
N LEU A 13 1.37 -4.00 -0.77
CA LEU A 13 0.90 -4.95 0.25
C LEU A 13 1.58 -6.32 0.20
N PHE A 14 2.15 -6.72 -0.94
CA PHE A 14 2.66 -8.09 -1.12
C PHE A 14 4.10 -8.14 -1.63
N LEU A 15 4.50 -7.19 -2.47
CA LEU A 15 5.83 -7.16 -3.05
C LEU A 15 6.82 -6.38 -2.18
N PRO A 16 8.10 -6.79 -2.15
CA PRO A 16 9.15 -5.97 -1.55
C PRO A 16 9.29 -4.65 -2.34
N ALA A 17 9.75 -3.59 -1.66
CA ALA A 17 9.93 -2.27 -2.29
C ALA A 17 10.80 -2.32 -3.56
N THR A 18 11.80 -3.21 -3.59
CA THR A 18 12.70 -3.39 -4.75
C THR A 18 12.01 -3.93 -6.00
N ALA A 19 10.84 -4.55 -5.89
CA ALA A 19 10.07 -5.07 -7.03
C ALA A 19 9.04 -4.05 -7.56
N ARG A 20 8.88 -2.90 -6.91
CA ARG A 20 7.81 -1.94 -7.21
C ARG A 20 7.94 -1.30 -8.59
N GLU A 21 9.16 -0.96 -8.99
CA GLU A 21 9.44 -0.36 -10.29
C GLU A 21 9.18 -1.37 -11.42
N ALA A 22 9.69 -2.61 -11.27
CA ALA A 22 9.43 -3.70 -12.21
C ALA A 22 7.92 -4.04 -12.32
N PHE A 23 7.19 -3.99 -11.20
CA PHE A 23 5.74 -4.17 -11.21
C PHE A 23 5.03 -3.03 -11.96
N ARG A 24 5.41 -1.77 -11.71
CA ARG A 24 4.86 -0.61 -12.41
C ARG A 24 5.12 -0.69 -13.92
N GLU A 25 6.33 -1.06 -14.33
CA GLU A 25 6.69 -1.25 -15.73
C GLU A 25 5.87 -2.38 -16.40
N ALA A 26 5.71 -3.51 -15.71
CA ALA A 26 4.97 -4.65 -16.27
C ALA A 26 3.47 -4.41 -16.40
N VAL A 27 2.88 -3.64 -15.49
CA VAL A 27 1.43 -3.32 -15.49
C VAL A 27 1.13 -2.08 -16.35
N ASP A 28 2.09 -1.17 -16.48
CA ASP A 28 2.00 0.09 -17.24
C ASP A 28 0.75 0.95 -16.92
N PRO A 29 0.47 1.25 -15.62
CA PRO A 29 -0.63 2.15 -15.28
C PRO A 29 -0.24 3.60 -15.56
N ASP A 30 -1.22 4.42 -15.94
CA ASP A 30 -1.02 5.87 -15.96
C ASP A 30 -0.70 6.42 -14.55
N ASP A 31 -0.01 7.56 -14.50
CA ASP A 31 0.47 8.17 -13.25
C ASP A 31 -0.66 8.48 -12.26
N ALA A 32 -1.85 8.84 -12.75
CA ALA A 32 -2.99 9.13 -11.89
C ALA A 32 -3.52 7.84 -11.25
N THR A 33 -3.57 6.74 -12.00
CA THR A 33 -3.97 5.42 -11.51
C THR A 33 -2.93 4.86 -10.55
N TRP A 34 -1.63 5.03 -10.82
CA TRP A 34 -0.56 4.70 -9.87
C TRP A 34 -0.70 5.46 -8.55
N THR A 35 -0.91 6.77 -8.62
CA THR A 35 -1.10 7.64 -7.46
C THR A 35 -2.32 7.22 -6.63
N ARG A 36 -3.46 6.94 -7.28
CA ARG A 36 -4.65 6.41 -6.59
C ARG A 36 -4.38 5.04 -5.97
N GLY A 37 -3.61 4.17 -6.63
CA GLY A 37 -3.24 2.85 -6.12
C GLY A 37 -2.50 2.94 -4.80
N ARG A 38 -1.58 3.91 -4.68
CA ARG A 38 -0.92 4.20 -3.40
C ARG A 38 -1.91 4.69 -2.33
N GLY A 39 -2.87 5.53 -2.70
CA GLY A 39 -3.96 5.95 -1.81
C GLY A 39 -4.79 4.78 -1.29
N TRP A 40 -5.13 3.83 -2.16
CA TRP A 40 -5.79 2.58 -1.79
C TRP A 40 -4.93 1.72 -0.85
N ALA A 41 -3.61 1.67 -1.07
CA ALA A 41 -2.70 0.96 -0.18
C ALA A 41 -2.65 1.59 1.22
N VAL A 42 -2.66 2.92 1.31
CA VAL A 42 -2.78 3.62 2.60
C VAL A 42 -4.09 3.24 3.30
N ALA A 43 -5.23 3.36 2.61
CA ALA A 43 -6.54 3.01 3.18
C ALA A 43 -6.61 1.55 3.65
N SER A 44 -5.97 0.63 2.91
CA SER A 44 -5.95 -0.80 3.23
C SER A 44 -4.99 -1.16 4.38
N SER A 45 -4.05 -0.28 4.72
CA SER A 45 -3.05 -0.51 5.77
C SER A 45 -3.42 0.17 7.09
N LEU A 46 -4.57 0.84 7.18
CA LEU A 46 -5.01 1.48 8.43
C LEU A 46 -5.46 0.40 9.44
N PRO A 47 -4.84 0.33 10.64
CA PRO A 47 -5.30 -0.60 11.66
C PRO A 47 -6.65 -0.16 12.22
N VAL A 48 -7.47 -1.14 12.62
CA VAL A 48 -8.73 -0.92 13.34
C VAL A 48 -8.63 -1.61 14.70
N PRO A 49 -8.03 -0.96 15.73
CA PRO A 49 -7.66 -1.63 16.98
C PRO A 49 -8.84 -2.29 17.72
N ASP A 50 -10.05 -1.73 17.56
CA ASP A 50 -11.27 -2.24 18.16
C ASP A 50 -11.91 -3.39 17.37
N ASP A 51 -11.40 -3.75 16.19
CA ASP A 51 -11.86 -4.92 15.43
C ASP A 51 -11.21 -6.21 16.00
N PRO A 52 -11.95 -7.32 16.18
CA PRO A 52 -11.38 -8.58 16.67
C PRO A 52 -10.16 -9.07 15.89
N TYR A 53 -10.07 -8.75 14.60
CA TYR A 53 -8.92 -9.04 13.75
C TYR A 53 -7.63 -8.39 14.27
N PHE A 54 -7.69 -7.17 14.83
CA PHE A 54 -6.53 -6.47 15.38
C PHE A 54 -6.43 -6.59 16.91
N ARG A 55 -7.56 -6.59 17.62
CA ARG A 55 -7.61 -6.57 19.09
C ARG A 55 -6.90 -7.76 19.72
N ASP A 56 -7.09 -8.95 19.15
CA ASP A 56 -6.55 -10.20 19.68
C ASP A 56 -5.12 -10.48 19.15
N HIS A 57 -4.60 -9.61 18.28
CA HIS A 57 -3.35 -9.76 17.55
C HIS A 57 -2.60 -8.41 17.47
N PRO A 58 -1.98 -7.94 18.57
CA PRO A 58 -1.30 -6.64 18.61
C PRO A 58 -0.14 -6.54 17.61
N ASP A 59 0.43 -7.67 17.20
CA ASP A 59 1.42 -7.79 16.12
C ASP A 59 0.90 -7.29 14.76
N ARG A 60 -0.41 -7.45 14.49
CA ARG A 60 -1.01 -6.93 13.26
C ARG A 60 -1.10 -5.41 13.23
N THR A 61 -1.33 -4.78 14.38
CA THR A 61 -1.29 -3.31 14.48
C THR A 61 0.12 -2.80 14.22
N ALA A 62 1.14 -3.44 14.80
CA ALA A 62 2.54 -3.09 14.55
C ALA A 62 2.90 -3.26 13.06
N ALA A 63 2.55 -4.40 12.45
CA ALA A 63 2.81 -4.65 11.03
C ALA A 63 2.10 -3.63 10.11
N ALA A 64 0.86 -3.25 10.44
CA ALA A 64 0.11 -2.23 9.71
C ALA A 64 0.78 -0.84 9.80
N LEU A 65 1.31 -0.46 10.97
CA LEU A 65 2.06 0.78 11.15
C LEU A 65 3.39 0.77 10.38
N ASP A 66 4.16 -0.33 10.45
CA ASP A 66 5.39 -0.49 9.67
C ASP A 66 5.12 -0.34 8.16
N GLN A 67 4.01 -0.93 7.69
CA GLN A 67 3.58 -0.82 6.31
C GLN A 67 3.22 0.62 5.90
N LEU A 68 2.53 1.36 6.77
CA LEU A 68 2.24 2.78 6.55
C LEU A 68 3.52 3.62 6.48
N GLU A 69 4.53 3.33 7.31
CA GLU A 69 5.82 4.01 7.25
C GLU A 69 6.54 3.76 5.91
N GLN A 70 6.55 2.52 5.43
CA GLN A 70 7.12 2.19 4.11
C GLN A 70 6.39 2.92 2.97
N LEU A 71 5.05 3.00 3.03
CA LEU A 71 4.24 3.75 2.07
C LEU A 71 4.56 5.25 2.05
N ILE A 72 4.74 5.85 3.23
CA ILE A 72 5.10 7.27 3.36
C ILE A 72 6.52 7.52 2.82
N ALA A 73 7.46 6.62 3.12
CA ALA A 73 8.83 6.71 2.61
C ALA A 73 8.86 6.63 1.07
N ASP A 74 8.14 5.68 0.48
CA ASP A 74 7.97 5.51 -0.97
C ASP A 74 7.38 6.77 -1.61
N HIS A 75 6.35 7.38 -1.00
CA HIS A 75 5.78 8.64 -1.48
C HIS A 75 6.79 9.80 -1.46
N ARG A 76 7.60 9.90 -0.41
CA ARG A 76 8.63 10.95 -0.32
C ARG A 76 9.75 10.77 -1.33
N GLN A 77 10.14 9.53 -1.62
CA GLN A 77 11.18 9.23 -2.62
C GLN A 77 10.73 9.60 -4.03
N GLU A 78 9.48 9.36 -4.41
CA GLU A 78 8.98 9.74 -5.75
C GLU A 78 8.81 11.25 -5.95
N ASN A 79 8.71 12.03 -4.87
CA ASN A 79 8.51 13.49 -4.94
C ASN A 79 9.78 14.30 -4.60
N ALA A 80 10.93 13.64 -4.48
CA ALA A 80 12.24 14.24 -4.25
C ALA A 80 12.96 14.50 -5.58
#